data_AF-A0A6M4P7C9-F1
#
_entry.id   AF-A0A6M4P7C9-F1
#
_cell.length_a   1.000
_cell.length_b   1.000
_cell.length_c   1.000
_cell.angle_alpha   90.00
_cell.angle_beta   90.00
_cell.angle_gamma   90.00
#
_symmetry.space_group_name_H-M   'P 1'
#
loop_
_entity.id
_entity.type
_entity.pdbx_description
1 polymer ?
#
loop_
_entity_poly.entity_id
_entity_poly.type
_entity_poly.pdbx_seq_one_letter_code
_entity_poly.pdbx_strand_id
1 'polypeptide(L)'
;MLLLCKLSRLAQMTNAAPDGASEDVAAPSQRNSDLGKSEAISHRLWLMIEVTGRSAMNDGTHELLAERLTRAGCAIRPRTIKAHLDGTLLPTTRELEAYAVACEWYEGSKLLADDPDLYMKPLVQAELFLCENFFGMPLARGRETPHGMGNMSVDDLRAYRAELLRTGRLDRVAL
;
A
#
# COMPACT_ATOMS: atom_id res chain seq x y z
N MET A 1 -14.35 7.69 44.79
CA MET A 1 -15.77 7.50 44.43
C MET A 1 -16.14 8.53 43.38
N LEU A 2 -16.65 8.06 42.24
CA LEU A 2 -17.00 8.83 41.04
C LEU A 2 -18.06 9.90 41.30
N LEU A 3 -17.85 11.11 40.77
CA LEU A 3 -18.86 12.17 40.74
C LEU A 3 -19.71 12.02 39.47
N LEU A 4 -21.02 11.86 39.72
CA LEU A 4 -22.10 11.87 38.74
C LEU A 4 -22.32 13.28 38.18
N CYS A 5 -22.48 13.40 36.86
CA CYS A 5 -23.35 14.44 36.27
C CYS A 5 -24.19 13.81 35.16
N LYS A 6 -25.44 13.49 35.52
CA LYS A 6 -26.53 13.14 34.62
C LYS A 6 -27.46 14.35 34.48
N LEU A 7 -27.81 14.62 33.22
CA LEU A 7 -29.13 15.08 32.76
C LEU A 7 -29.56 16.51 33.10
N SER A 8 -29.64 17.32 32.05
CA SER A 8 -30.74 18.28 31.90
C SER A 8 -31.37 18.03 30.53
N ARG A 9 -32.64 17.61 30.57
CA ARG A 9 -33.52 17.41 29.41
C ARG A 9 -34.85 18.05 29.80
N LEU A 10 -35.28 19.08 29.08
CA LEU A 10 -36.61 19.22 28.46
C LEU A 10 -36.96 20.70 28.17
N ALA A 11 -37.28 20.97 26.90
CA ALA A 11 -38.49 21.65 26.43
C ALA A 11 -38.47 21.53 24.88
N GLN A 12 -39.13 20.53 24.28
CA GLN A 12 -40.52 20.54 23.75
C GLN A 12 -40.70 21.50 22.54
N MET A 13 -40.87 20.93 21.33
CA MET A 13 -42.14 20.86 20.54
C MET A 13 -42.11 21.93 19.43
N THR A 14 -42.42 21.73 18.13
CA THR A 14 -43.23 20.75 17.36
C THR A 14 -43.03 21.03 15.86
N ASN A 15 -42.83 19.99 15.02
CA ASN A 15 -43.63 19.64 13.82
C ASN A 15 -42.89 18.75 12.81
N ALA A 16 -43.63 17.74 12.34
CA ALA A 16 -43.42 16.74 11.27
C ALA A 16 -42.91 17.31 9.93
N ALA A 17 -42.36 16.58 8.94
CA ALA A 17 -41.75 15.24 8.72
C ALA A 17 -41.04 15.33 7.32
N PRO A 18 -40.62 14.23 6.66
CA PRO A 18 -39.23 13.80 6.47
C PRO A 18 -38.70 13.95 5.02
N ASP A 19 -37.51 13.40 4.77
CA ASP A 19 -36.83 13.15 3.49
C ASP A 19 -35.83 14.21 3.00
N GLY A 20 -34.56 13.82 3.04
CA GLY A 20 -33.45 14.59 2.48
C GLY A 20 -32.11 14.05 2.97
N ALA A 21 -31.60 13.05 2.25
CA ALA A 21 -30.29 12.41 2.41
C ALA A 21 -29.20 13.31 3.02
N SER A 22 -28.72 12.96 4.22
CA SER A 22 -27.41 13.41 4.69
C SER A 22 -26.35 12.56 4.00
N GLU A 23 -25.73 13.14 2.97
CA GLU A 23 -24.44 12.70 2.46
C GLU A 23 -23.42 12.74 3.61
N ASP A 24 -23.06 11.57 4.12
CA ASP A 24 -21.95 11.38 5.03
C ASP A 24 -20.64 11.63 4.23
N VAL A 25 -20.29 12.91 4.11
CA VAL A 25 -19.02 13.34 3.52
C VAL A 25 -17.92 12.98 4.51
N ALA A 26 -17.46 11.72 4.46
CA ALA A 26 -16.28 11.29 5.20
C ALA A 26 -15.12 12.25 4.86
N ALA A 27 -14.63 12.94 5.89
CA ALA A 27 -13.77 14.10 5.80
C ALA A 27 -12.55 13.87 4.89
N PRO A 28 -12.21 14.80 3.97
CA PRO A 28 -11.06 14.69 3.07
C PRO A 28 -9.73 14.40 3.78
N SER A 29 -9.61 14.87 5.02
CA SER A 29 -8.41 14.75 5.85
C SER A 29 -8.08 13.32 6.25
N GLN A 30 -9.08 12.45 6.41
CA GLN A 30 -8.89 11.04 6.80
C GLN A 30 -8.59 10.16 5.58
N ARG A 31 -9.23 10.43 4.43
CA ARG A 31 -8.89 9.81 3.15
C ARG A 31 -7.47 10.14 2.71
N ASN A 32 -7.00 11.37 2.94
CA ASN A 32 -5.63 11.76 2.62
C ASN A 32 -4.59 11.09 3.54
N SER A 33 -4.92 10.81 4.81
CA SER A 33 -4.01 10.05 5.69
C SER A 33 -3.89 8.58 5.31
N ASP A 34 -4.94 8.00 4.74
CA ASP A 34 -4.93 6.60 4.29
C ASP A 34 -4.31 6.45 2.88
N LEU A 35 -4.52 7.42 1.99
CA LEU A 35 -3.80 7.52 0.70
C LEU A 35 -2.29 7.71 0.90
N GLY A 36 -1.87 8.54 1.87
CA GLY A 36 -0.45 8.75 2.19
C GLY A 36 0.25 7.54 2.81
N LYS A 37 -0.47 6.70 3.56
CA LYS A 37 0.04 5.40 4.05
C LYS A 37 0.13 4.36 2.94
N SER A 38 -0.77 4.45 1.97
CA SER A 38 -0.90 3.48 0.91
C SER A 38 0.12 3.69 -0.23
N GLU A 39 0.66 4.89 -0.40
CA GLU A 39 1.83 5.15 -1.27
C GLU A 39 3.17 5.09 -0.52
N ALA A 40 3.14 4.78 0.78
CA ALA A 40 4.34 4.77 1.62
C ALA A 40 5.39 3.75 1.11
N ILE A 41 6.67 4.07 1.33
CA ILE A 41 7.77 3.18 0.93
C ILE A 41 7.68 1.82 1.62
N SER A 42 7.17 1.76 2.85
CA SER A 42 6.95 0.52 3.60
C SER A 42 5.94 -0.41 2.90
N HIS A 43 4.82 0.15 2.43
CA HIS A 43 3.82 -0.59 1.69
C HIS A 43 4.35 -1.09 0.33
N ARG A 44 5.04 -0.21 -0.40
CA ARG A 44 5.66 -0.54 -1.69
C ARG A 44 6.74 -1.63 -1.55
N LEU A 45 7.52 -1.57 -0.47
CA LEU A 45 8.50 -2.60 -0.13
C LEU A 45 7.82 -3.93 0.24
N TRP A 46 6.73 -3.89 1.02
CA TRP A 46 5.94 -5.09 1.34
C TRP A 46 5.40 -5.76 0.08
N LEU A 47 4.77 -5.00 -0.83
CA LEU A 47 4.27 -5.51 -2.11
C LEU A 47 5.37 -6.21 -2.92
N MET A 48 6.54 -5.59 -3.03
CA MET A 48 7.69 -6.17 -3.74
C MET A 48 8.06 -7.54 -3.18
N ILE A 49 8.06 -7.70 -1.86
CA ILE A 49 8.41 -8.97 -1.21
C ILE A 49 7.31 -10.01 -1.45
N GLU A 50 6.04 -9.66 -1.27
CA GLU A 50 4.90 -10.55 -1.48
C GLU A 50 4.84 -11.09 -2.92
N VAL A 51 5.05 -10.23 -3.92
CA VAL A 51 5.05 -10.61 -5.35
C VAL A 51 6.11 -11.68 -5.67
N THR A 52 7.20 -11.77 -4.89
CA THR A 52 8.22 -12.82 -5.07
C THR A 52 7.80 -14.20 -4.56
N GLY A 53 6.53 -14.38 -4.19
CA GLY A 53 5.99 -15.63 -3.64
C GLY A 53 6.46 -15.88 -2.21
N ARG A 54 6.81 -14.81 -1.49
CA ARG A 54 7.33 -14.85 -0.12
C ARG A 54 6.41 -14.03 0.74
N SER A 55 5.65 -14.67 1.61
CA SER A 55 4.85 -13.91 2.56
C SER A 55 5.79 -13.19 3.52
N ALA A 56 5.82 -11.86 3.43
CA ALA A 56 6.58 -10.96 4.30
C ALA A 56 6.17 -11.10 5.77
N MET A 57 5.00 -11.70 6.03
CA MET A 57 4.41 -11.87 7.36
C MET A 57 4.77 -13.20 8.05
N ASN A 58 5.65 -14.03 7.47
CA ASN A 58 6.12 -15.26 8.10
C ASN A 58 7.45 -15.04 8.83
N ASP A 59 7.59 -15.60 10.03
CA ASP A 59 8.72 -15.35 10.95
C ASP A 59 10.09 -15.76 10.40
N GLY A 60 10.16 -16.60 9.35
CA GLY A 60 11.42 -16.97 8.68
C GLY A 60 11.75 -16.16 7.41
N THR A 61 10.85 -15.26 7.00
CA THR A 61 11.01 -14.50 5.75
C THR A 61 12.07 -13.40 5.91
N HIS A 62 12.18 -12.78 7.08
CA HIS A 62 13.14 -11.70 7.32
C HIS A 62 14.59 -12.20 7.36
N GLU A 63 14.84 -13.38 7.92
CA GLU A 63 16.14 -14.03 7.98
C GLU A 63 16.61 -14.41 6.58
N LEU A 64 15.73 -15.04 5.81
CA LEU A 64 16.02 -15.42 4.43
C LEU A 64 16.21 -14.20 3.53
N LEU A 65 15.47 -13.12 3.77
CA LEU A 65 15.65 -11.85 3.06
C LEU A 65 16.98 -11.18 3.46
N ALA A 66 17.35 -11.21 4.74
CA ALA A 66 18.65 -10.70 5.22
C ALA A 66 19.83 -11.43 4.57
N GLU A 67 19.75 -12.76 4.40
CA GLU A 67 20.77 -13.54 3.67
C GLU A 67 20.88 -13.12 2.20
N ARG A 68 19.75 -12.84 1.55
CA ARG A 68 19.72 -12.39 0.15
C ARG A 68 20.27 -10.98 -0.01
N LEU A 69 19.90 -10.08 0.88
CA LEU A 69 20.44 -8.72 0.93
C LEU A 69 21.96 -8.76 1.13
N THR A 70 22.45 -9.65 2.00
CA THR A 70 23.89 -9.86 2.20
C THR A 70 24.57 -10.31 0.91
N ARG A 71 23.97 -11.25 0.15
CA ARG A 71 24.45 -11.66 -1.18
C ARG A 71 24.38 -10.54 -2.23
N ALA A 72 23.42 -9.62 -2.09
CA ALA A 72 23.32 -8.40 -2.89
C ALA A 72 24.29 -7.28 -2.43
N GLY A 73 25.17 -7.55 -1.47
CA GLY A 73 26.19 -6.59 -1.00
C GLY A 73 25.67 -5.57 0.02
N CYS A 74 24.52 -5.83 0.66
CA CYS A 74 23.92 -4.98 1.68
C CYS A 74 23.53 -5.81 2.92
N ALA A 75 24.31 -5.72 3.99
CA ALA A 75 24.01 -6.44 5.22
C ALA A 75 22.97 -5.69 6.07
N ILE A 76 21.71 -6.11 6.00
CA ILE A 76 20.61 -5.59 6.82
C ILE A 76 20.17 -6.66 7.82
N ARG A 77 20.01 -6.30 9.10
CA ARG A 77 19.54 -7.24 10.13
C ARG A 77 18.03 -7.50 9.98
N PRO A 78 17.52 -8.71 10.31
CA PRO A 78 16.08 -9.01 10.25
C PRO A 78 15.19 -7.99 10.99
N ARG A 79 15.61 -7.55 12.19
CA ARG A 79 14.89 -6.51 12.95
C ARG A 79 14.78 -5.17 12.22
N THR A 80 15.77 -4.82 11.40
CA THR A 80 15.80 -3.58 10.61
C THR A 80 14.87 -3.72 9.40
N ILE A 81 14.85 -4.89 8.76
CA ILE A 81 13.89 -5.22 7.71
C ILE A 81 12.46 -5.08 8.24
N LYS A 82 12.17 -5.66 9.40
CA LYS A 82 10.87 -5.50 10.06
C LYS A 82 10.53 -4.04 10.31
N ALA A 83 11.48 -3.24 10.82
CA ALA A 83 11.26 -1.81 11.04
C ALA A 83 10.94 -1.03 9.74
N HIS A 84 11.58 -1.39 8.61
CA HIS A 84 11.27 -0.85 7.30
C HIS A 84 9.86 -1.19 6.84
N LEU A 85 9.42 -2.44 7.02
CA LEU A 85 8.08 -2.91 6.66
C LEU A 85 6.99 -2.31 7.56
N ASP A 86 7.29 -2.12 8.84
CA ASP A 86 6.40 -1.44 9.79
C ASP A 86 6.35 0.08 9.55
N GLY A 87 7.21 0.63 8.67
CA GLY A 87 7.31 2.09 8.42
C GLY A 87 7.89 2.90 9.59
N THR A 88 8.48 2.23 10.58
CA THR A 88 9.10 2.86 11.76
C THR A 88 10.53 3.32 11.51
N LEU A 89 11.13 2.84 10.42
CA LEU A 89 12.44 3.25 9.93
C LEU A 89 12.37 3.40 8.41
N LEU A 90 12.94 4.47 7.87
CA LEU A 90 13.04 4.66 6.42
C LEU A 90 14.31 3.98 5.89
N PRO A 91 14.21 3.14 4.86
CA PRO A 91 15.38 2.61 4.18
C PRO A 91 16.16 3.72 3.47
N THR A 92 17.47 3.58 3.41
CA THR A 92 18.32 4.40 2.55
C THR A 92 18.20 4.00 1.08
N THR A 93 18.59 4.88 0.15
CA THR A 93 18.60 4.57 -1.30
C THR A 93 19.36 3.28 -1.61
N ARG A 94 20.53 3.07 -0.98
CA ARG A 94 21.33 1.85 -1.14
C ARG A 94 20.59 0.60 -0.67
N GLU A 95 19.82 0.70 0.42
CA GLU A 95 19.03 -0.42 0.91
C GLU A 95 17.85 -0.71 -0.02
N LEU A 96 17.18 0.31 -0.56
CA LEU A 96 16.12 0.15 -1.56
C LEU A 96 16.62 -0.56 -2.83
N GLU A 97 17.80 -0.17 -3.33
CA GLU A 97 18.46 -0.85 -4.44
C GLU A 97 18.76 -2.32 -4.10
N ALA A 98 19.27 -2.58 -2.90
CA ALA A 98 19.55 -3.93 -2.45
C ALA A 98 18.28 -4.78 -2.31
N TYR A 99 17.16 -4.22 -1.85
CA TYR A 99 15.86 -4.90 -1.83
C TYR A 99 15.40 -5.27 -3.23
N ALA A 100 15.47 -4.33 -4.18
CA ALA A 100 15.13 -4.60 -5.57
C ALA A 100 15.96 -5.76 -6.14
N VAL A 101 17.28 -5.77 -5.90
CA VAL A 101 18.17 -6.86 -6.30
C VAL A 101 17.82 -8.18 -5.60
N ALA A 102 17.62 -8.17 -4.28
CA ALA A 102 17.30 -9.36 -3.49
C ALA A 102 15.94 -10.00 -3.82
N CYS A 103 15.00 -9.18 -4.30
CA CYS A 103 13.70 -9.58 -4.82
C CYS A 103 13.71 -9.87 -6.32
N GLU A 104 14.89 -9.77 -6.98
CA GLU A 104 15.04 -9.93 -8.43
C GLU A 104 14.02 -9.08 -9.21
N TRP A 105 13.77 -7.87 -8.69
CA TRP A 105 12.89 -6.85 -9.22
C TRP A 105 13.68 -6.07 -10.26
N TYR A 106 13.52 -6.44 -11.54
CA TYR A 106 14.37 -5.95 -12.62
C TYR A 106 14.26 -4.44 -12.88
N GLU A 107 15.38 -3.86 -13.34
CA GLU A 107 15.55 -2.46 -13.75
C GLU A 107 14.46 -2.03 -14.75
N GLY A 108 13.53 -1.21 -14.27
CA GLY A 108 12.43 -0.66 -15.06
C GLY A 108 11.21 -0.37 -14.18
N SER A 109 10.96 -1.25 -13.21
CA SER A 109 9.90 -1.06 -12.23
C SER A 109 10.41 -0.21 -11.07
N LYS A 110 10.27 1.11 -11.21
CA LYS A 110 10.68 2.12 -10.23
C LYS A 110 9.76 2.18 -9.01
N LEU A 111 9.26 1.02 -8.56
CA LEU A 111 8.33 0.87 -7.44
C LEU A 111 8.85 1.51 -6.16
N LEU A 112 10.17 1.49 -5.93
CA LEU A 112 10.80 2.08 -4.74
C LEU A 112 11.37 3.49 -4.99
N ALA A 113 11.07 4.13 -6.12
CA ALA A 113 11.49 5.51 -6.36
C ALA A 113 10.71 6.50 -5.49
N ASP A 114 11.26 7.68 -5.25
CA ASP A 114 10.58 8.74 -4.50
C ASP A 114 9.55 9.51 -5.35
N ASP A 115 9.69 9.45 -6.69
CA ASP A 115 8.88 10.18 -7.64
C ASP A 115 7.60 9.41 -8.03
N PRO A 116 6.39 9.96 -7.80
CA PRO A 116 5.12 9.32 -8.17
C PRO A 116 5.00 8.96 -9.65
N ASP A 117 5.59 9.76 -10.56
CA ASP A 117 5.61 9.45 -12.00
C ASP A 117 6.33 8.14 -12.31
N LEU A 118 7.20 7.72 -11.39
CA LEU A 118 8.01 6.52 -11.52
C LEU A 118 7.39 5.33 -10.80
N TYR A 119 6.79 5.52 -9.62
CA TYR A 119 6.30 4.40 -8.79
C TYR A 119 4.81 4.11 -8.91
N MET A 120 3.96 5.04 -9.34
CA MET A 120 2.50 4.85 -9.27
C MET A 120 2.00 3.72 -10.18
N LYS A 121 2.54 3.66 -11.39
CA LYS A 121 2.21 2.58 -12.33
C LYS A 121 2.64 1.20 -11.82
N PRO A 122 3.91 0.98 -11.41
CA PRO A 122 4.30 -0.32 -10.87
C PRO A 122 3.62 -0.65 -9.53
N LEU A 123 3.19 0.34 -8.75
CA LEU A 123 2.38 0.12 -7.55
C LEU A 123 1.04 -0.54 -7.91
N VAL A 124 0.25 0.10 -8.77
CA VAL A 124 -1.06 -0.45 -9.19
C VAL A 124 -0.91 -1.81 -9.87
N GLN A 125 0.15 -2.01 -10.65
CA GLN A 125 0.45 -3.31 -11.26
C GLN A 125 0.72 -4.40 -10.21
N ALA A 126 1.52 -4.12 -9.19
CA ALA A 126 1.83 -5.08 -8.14
C ALA A 126 0.59 -5.44 -7.32
N GLU A 127 -0.25 -4.45 -7.01
CA GLU A 127 -1.50 -4.62 -6.29
C GLU A 127 -2.49 -5.53 -7.03
N LEU A 128 -2.70 -5.28 -8.32
CA LEU A 128 -3.53 -6.12 -9.17
C LEU A 128 -2.97 -7.54 -9.32
N PHE A 129 -1.64 -7.67 -9.47
CA PHE A 129 -0.99 -8.97 -9.60
C PHE A 129 -1.26 -9.87 -8.39
N LEU A 130 -1.15 -9.32 -7.17
CA LEU A 130 -1.41 -10.06 -5.93
C LEU A 130 -2.90 -10.36 -5.72
N CYS A 131 -3.80 -9.45 -6.10
CA CYS A 131 -5.23 -9.62 -5.86
C CYS A 131 -5.90 -10.55 -6.87
N GLU A 132 -5.54 -10.45 -8.15
CA GLU A 132 -6.18 -11.20 -9.23
C GLU A 132 -5.58 -12.60 -9.44
N ASN A 133 -4.62 -13.00 -8.59
CA ASN A 133 -3.98 -14.31 -8.65
C ASN A 133 -3.45 -14.65 -10.06
N PHE A 134 -2.72 -13.73 -10.71
CA PHE A 134 -1.98 -14.03 -11.93
C PHE A 134 -0.80 -14.98 -11.64
N PHE A 135 -1.09 -16.19 -11.17
CA PHE A 135 -0.12 -17.26 -10.99
C PHE A 135 0.23 -17.86 -12.36
N GLY A 136 1.50 -17.81 -12.73
CA GLY A 136 2.04 -18.56 -13.87
C GLY A 136 1.98 -17.87 -15.24
N MET A 137 1.43 -16.66 -15.34
CA MET A 137 1.68 -15.82 -16.52
C MET A 137 3.03 -15.14 -16.36
N PRO A 138 3.96 -15.22 -17.33
CA PRO A 138 5.23 -14.52 -17.28
C PRO A 138 5.01 -13.04 -17.57
N LEU A 139 4.23 -12.35 -16.73
CA LEU A 139 4.34 -10.92 -16.52
C LEU A 139 5.75 -10.75 -15.94
N ALA A 140 6.75 -10.59 -16.79
CA ALA A 140 8.14 -10.53 -16.38
C ALA A 140 8.32 -9.36 -15.40
N ARG A 141 8.19 -9.61 -14.10
CA ARG A 141 8.45 -8.73 -12.95
C ARG A 141 8.59 -7.24 -13.34
N GLY A 142 7.47 -6.62 -13.72
CA GLY A 142 7.42 -5.21 -14.13
C GLY A 142 7.37 -4.90 -15.64
N ARG A 143 7.23 -5.87 -16.55
CA ARG A 143 7.23 -5.61 -18.01
C ARG A 143 5.87 -5.43 -18.67
N GLU A 144 4.80 -6.05 -18.18
CA GLU A 144 3.51 -6.00 -18.87
C GLU A 144 2.46 -5.23 -18.05
N THR A 145 1.92 -4.19 -18.68
CA THR A 145 0.78 -3.43 -18.16
C THR A 145 -0.50 -4.22 -18.34
N PRO A 146 -1.29 -4.42 -17.26
CA PRO A 146 -2.72 -4.68 -17.39
C PRO A 146 -3.33 -3.71 -18.42
N HIS A 147 -4.17 -4.24 -19.31
CA HIS A 147 -4.71 -3.51 -20.45
C HIS A 147 -5.27 -2.13 -20.01
N GLY A 148 -4.82 -1.06 -20.67
CA GLY A 148 -5.33 0.30 -20.44
C GLY A 148 -4.45 1.24 -19.60
N MET A 149 -3.46 0.75 -18.84
CA MET A 149 -2.60 1.61 -18.00
C MET A 149 -1.36 2.18 -18.72
N GLY A 150 -1.20 1.93 -20.02
CA GLY A 150 -0.01 2.30 -20.78
C GLY A 150 0.33 3.79 -20.72
N ASN A 151 -0.69 4.64 -20.86
CA ASN A 151 -0.59 6.09 -21.05
C ASN A 151 -1.31 6.91 -19.97
N MET A 152 -1.68 6.29 -18.84
CA MET A 152 -2.36 7.02 -17.75
C MET A 152 -1.41 7.99 -17.07
N SER A 153 -1.89 9.20 -16.77
CA SER A 153 -1.17 10.13 -15.90
C SER A 153 -1.14 9.61 -14.45
N VAL A 154 -0.31 10.21 -13.59
CA VAL A 154 -0.31 9.89 -12.15
C VAL A 154 -1.69 10.10 -11.52
N ASP A 155 -2.40 11.16 -11.90
CA ASP A 155 -3.74 11.45 -11.37
C ASP A 155 -4.77 10.43 -11.87
N ASP A 156 -4.69 10.01 -13.13
CA ASP A 156 -5.53 8.93 -13.66
C ASP A 156 -5.25 7.59 -12.96
N LEU A 157 -3.97 7.29 -12.68
CA LEU A 157 -3.58 6.10 -11.93
C LEU A 157 -4.11 6.13 -10.50
N ARG A 158 -4.07 7.28 -9.82
CA ARG A 158 -4.67 7.44 -8.49
C ARG A 158 -6.18 7.28 -8.52
N ALA A 159 -6.86 7.88 -9.50
CA ALA A 159 -8.30 7.74 -9.67
C ALA A 159 -8.71 6.29 -9.96
N TYR A 160 -7.97 5.63 -10.85
CA TYR A 160 -8.17 4.21 -11.17
C TYR A 160 -7.95 3.32 -9.94
N ARG A 161 -6.85 3.53 -9.21
CA ARG A 161 -6.55 2.81 -7.97
C ARG A 161 -7.64 3.02 -6.91
N ALA A 162 -8.14 4.24 -6.75
CA ALA A 162 -9.24 4.54 -5.84
C ALA A 162 -10.53 3.79 -6.21
N GLU A 163 -10.83 3.66 -7.51
CA GLU A 163 -11.96 2.87 -8.00
C GLU A 163 -11.78 1.37 -7.75
N LEU A 164 -10.56 0.85 -7.92
CA LEU A 164 -10.25 -0.55 -7.59
C LEU A 164 -10.42 -0.85 -6.09
N LEU A 165 -10.01 0.07 -5.21
CA LEU A 165 -10.26 -0.02 -3.77
C LEU A 165 -11.76 0.06 -3.46
N ARG A 166 -12.49 1.01 -4.05
CA ARG A 166 -13.94 1.17 -3.86
C ARG A 166 -14.73 -0.07 -4.26
N THR A 167 -14.27 -0.79 -5.29
CA THR A 167 -14.92 -2.01 -5.81
C THR A 167 -14.44 -3.30 -5.13
N GLY A 168 -13.55 -3.20 -4.14
CA GLY A 168 -13.01 -4.34 -3.39
C GLY A 168 -11.98 -5.19 -4.15
N ARG A 169 -11.54 -4.73 -5.34
CA ARG A 169 -10.57 -5.47 -6.17
C ARG A 169 -9.17 -5.48 -5.57
N LEU A 170 -8.88 -4.58 -4.63
CA LEU A 170 -7.59 -4.50 -3.93
C LEU A 170 -7.67 -4.85 -2.44
N ASP A 171 -8.76 -5.46 -1.96
CA ASP A 171 -8.98 -5.72 -0.52
C ASP A 171 -7.87 -6.55 0.15
N ARG A 172 -7.15 -7.38 -0.63
CA ARG A 172 -6.04 -8.20 -0.11
C ARG A 172 -4.76 -7.41 0.17
N VAL A 173 -4.63 -6.23 -0.41
CA VAL A 173 -3.43 -5.38 -0.32
C VAL A 173 -3.74 -3.99 0.24
N ALA A 174 -5.01 -3.66 0.48
CA ALA A 174 -5.39 -2.44 1.16
C ALA A 174 -4.92 -2.46 2.63
N LEU A 175 -4.19 -1.41 3.04
CA LEU A 175 -3.78 -1.16 4.43
C LEU A 175 -4.79 -0.28 5.16
#